data_AF-A0A8T6VLY4-F1
#
_entry.id   AF-A0A8T6VLY4-F1
#
_cell.length_a   1.000
_cell.length_b   1.000
_cell.length_c   1.000
_cell.angle_alpha   90.00
_cell.angle_beta   90.00
_cell.angle_gamma   90.00
#
_symmetry.space_group_name_H-M   'P 1'
#
loop_
_entity.id
_entity.type
_entity.pdbx_description
1 polymer ?
#
loop_
_entity_poly.entity_id
_entity_poly.type
_entity_poly.pdbx_seq_one_letter_code
_entity_poly.pdbx_strand_id
1 'polypeptide(L)' 'MVHIFCLEEKCRSVIHLDSHEHWNFKGKVKCLKCGAEFEIEVEEGKLKSSRKSD' A
#
# COMPACT_ATOMS: atom_id res chain seq x y z
N MET A 1 -1.70 6.74 -10.66
CA MET A 1 -0.84 5.66 -10.14
C MET A 1 -0.34 6.06 -8.77
N VAL A 2 -0.54 5.21 -7.76
CA VAL A 2 -0.07 5.43 -6.38
C VAL A 2 1.03 4.42 -6.08
N HIS A 3 2.18 4.91 -5.60
CA HIS A 3 3.31 4.06 -5.21
C HIS A 3 3.34 3.86 -3.71
N ILE A 4 3.47 2.61 -3.28
CA ILE A 4 3.47 2.26 -1.86
C ILE A 4 4.63 1.31 -1.60
N PHE A 5 5.41 1.59 -0.57
CA PHE A 5 6.46 0.67 -0.15
C PHE A 5 5.89 -0.39 0.78
N CYS A 6 6.29 -1.64 0.56
CA CYS A 6 6.04 -2.70 1.52
C CYS A 6 6.70 -2.35 2.85
N LEU A 7 5.91 -2.36 3.93
CA LEU A 7 6.37 -2.07 5.28
C LEU A 7 7.20 -3.20 5.90
N GLU A 8 7.28 -4.36 5.24
CA GLU A 8 8.14 -5.45 5.66
C GLU A 8 9.61 -5.08 5.39
N GLU A 9 10.41 -5.04 6.46
CA GLU A 9 11.76 -4.47 6.45
C GLU A 9 12.71 -5.25 5.54
N LYS A 10 12.50 -6.56 5.44
CA LYS A 10 13.27 -7.45 4.56
C LYS A 10 12.85 -7.37 3.09
N CYS A 11 11.63 -6.88 2.81
CA CYS A 11 11.07 -6.88 1.47
C CYS A 11 11.30 -5.53 0.76
N ARG A 12 10.80 -4.44 1.36
CA ARG A 12 10.83 -3.05 0.85
C ARG A 12 10.42 -2.89 -0.63
N SER A 13 9.67 -3.83 -1.18
CA SER A 13 9.24 -3.76 -2.58
C SER A 13 8.19 -2.68 -2.79
N VAL A 14 8.22 -2.05 -3.95
CA VAL A 14 7.20 -1.11 -4.40
C VAL A 14 5.96 -1.87 -4.88
N ILE A 15 4.80 -1.46 -4.39
CA ILE A 15 3.48 -1.87 -4.85
C ILE A 15 2.92 -0.72 -5.67
N HIS A 16 2.54 -1.03 -6.91
CA HIS A 16 1.91 -0.09 -7.83
C HIS A 16 0.39 -0.29 -7.74
N LEU A 17 -0.32 0.77 -7.35
CA LEU A 17 -1.78 0.83 -7.47
C LEU A 17 -2.11 1.71 -8.67
N ASP A 18 -2.27 1.08 -9.82
CA ASP A 18 -2.43 1.75 -11.11
C ASP A 18 -3.85 2.26 -11.37
N SER A 19 -4.86 1.67 -10.73
CA SER A 19 -6.26 2.07 -10.97
C SER A 19 -6.67 3.34 -10.21
N HIS A 20 -7.48 4.18 -10.86
CA HIS A 20 -8.05 5.42 -10.29
C HIS A 20 -8.95 5.16 -9.07
N GLU A 21 -9.53 3.97 -8.94
CA GLU A 21 -10.28 3.57 -7.74
C GLU A 21 -9.42 3.63 -6.45
N HIS A 22 -8.09 3.56 -6.59
CA HIS A 22 -7.17 3.65 -5.46
C HIS A 22 -6.80 5.09 -5.06
N TRP A 23 -7.37 6.12 -5.69
CA TRP A 23 -7.07 7.52 -5.35
C TRP A 23 -7.70 7.97 -4.04
N ASN A 24 -8.81 7.33 -3.63
CA ASN A 24 -9.48 7.54 -2.34
C ASN A 24 -9.80 6.19 -1.72
N PHE A 25 -8.74 5.46 -1.36
CA PHE A 25 -8.83 4.08 -0.90
C PHE A 25 -8.30 3.94 0.52
N LYS A 26 -9.06 3.23 1.36
CA LYS A 26 -8.63 2.82 2.69
C LYS A 26 -8.87 1.32 2.83
N GLY A 27 -7.81 0.56 3.08
CA GLY A 27 -7.95 -0.88 3.20
C GLY A 27 -6.63 -1.61 3.26
N LYS A 28 -6.74 -2.95 3.33
CA LYS A 28 -5.59 -3.84 3.39
C LYS A 28 -5.04 -4.09 1.99
N VAL A 29 -3.72 -4.05 1.88
CA VAL A 29 -2.97 -4.38 0.67
C VAL A 29 -1.97 -5.45 1.03
N LYS A 30 -1.85 -6.42 0.12
CA LYS A 30 -0.93 -7.53 0.25
C LYS A 30 0.26 -7.31 -0.67
N CYS A 31 1.46 -7.41 -0.13
CA CYS A 31 2.67 -7.43 -0.94
C CYS A 31 2.75 -8.74 -1.72
N LEU A 32 2.74 -8.66 -3.06
CA LEU A 32 2.86 -9.84 -3.93
C LEU A 32 4.23 -10.52 -3.84
N LYS A 33 5.26 -9.85 -3.31
CA LYS A 33 6.61 -10.40 -3.20
C LYS A 33 6.85 -11.20 -1.92
N CYS A 34 6.49 -10.67 -0.75
CA CYS A 34 6.71 -11.34 0.54
C CYS A 34 5.44 -11.88 1.19
N GLY A 35 4.26 -11.56 0.65
CA GLY A 35 2.97 -11.95 1.21
C GLY A 35 2.51 -11.13 2.42
N ALA A 36 3.31 -10.17 2.90
CA ALA A 36 2.96 -9.32 4.04
C ALA A 36 1.71 -8.47 3.74
N GLU A 37 0.83 -8.36 4.72
CA GLU A 37 -0.40 -7.58 4.65
C GLU A 37 -0.29 -6.34 5.54
N PHE A 38 -0.69 -5.20 5.00
CA PHE A 38 -0.67 -3.94 5.72
C PHE A 38 -1.80 -3.05 5.24
N GLU A 39 -2.23 -2.15 6.12
CA GLU A 39 -3.31 -1.24 5.81
C GLU A 39 -2.76 0.09 5.30
N ILE A 40 -3.42 0.65 4.29
CA ILE A 40 -3.09 1.94 3.70
C ILE A 40 -4.31 2.84 3.70
N GLU A 41 -4.04 4.14 3.65
CA GLU A 41 -5.02 5.18 3.36
C GLU A 41 -4.44 6.10 2.30
N VAL A 42 -5.15 6.23 1.19
CA VAL A 42 -4.84 7.10 0.06
C VAL A 42 -5.95 8.13 -0.05
N GLU A 43 -5.58 9.39 -0.14
CA GLU A 43 -6.49 10.52 -0.34
C GLU A 43 -5.92 11.39 -1.47
N GLU A 44 -6.77 11.72 -2.45
CA GLU A 44 -6.37 12.48 -3.64
C GLU A 44 -5.15 11.91 -4.39
N GLY A 45 -5.03 10.57 -4.43
CA GLY A 45 -3.92 9.87 -5.08
C GLY A 45 -2.59 9.95 -4.31
N LYS A 46 -2.59 10.45 -3.08
CA LYS A 46 -1.42 10.50 -2.19
C LYS A 46 -1.59 9.56 -1.01
N LEU A 47 -0.54 8.78 -0.72
CA LEU A 47 -0.50 7.96 0.48
C LEU A 47 -0.50 8.87 1.72
N LYS A 48 -1.57 8.80 2.51
CA LYS A 48 -1.72 9.53 3.78
C LYS A 48 -1.15 8.75 4.95
N SER A 49 -1.44 7.45 4.99
CA SER A 49 -1.04 6.58 6.08
C SER A 49 -0.78 5.17 5.58
N SER A 50 0.15 4.50 6.24
CA SER A 50 0.45 3.09 6.03
C SER A 50 0.85 2.48 7.36
N ARG A 51 0.15 1.43 7.80
CA ARG A 51 0.42 0.74 9.07
C ARG A 51 0.45 -0.77 8.86
N LYS A 52 1.37 -1.45 9.54
CA LYS A 52 1.37 -2.92 9.59
C LYS A 52 0.06 -3.35 10.27
N SER A 53 -0.61 -4.35 9.70
CA SER A 53 -1.73 -4.99 10.39
C SER A 53 -1.07 -5.91 11.42
N ASP A 54 -1.17 -5.53 12.69
CA ASP A 54 -0.74 -6.35 13.84
C ASP A 54 -1.55 -7.65 13.90
#